data_AF-A0A9C9KQE7-F1
#
_entry.id   AF-A0A9C9KQE7-F1
#
_cell.length_a   1.000
_cell.length_b   1.000
_cell.length_c   1.000
_cell.angle_alpha   90.00
_cell.angle_beta   90.00
_cell.angle_gamma   90.00
#
_symmetry.space_group_name_H-M   'P 1'
#
loop_
_entity.id
_entity.type
_entity.pdbx_description
1 polymer ?
#
loop_
_entity_poly.entity_id
_entity_poly.type
_entity_poly.pdbx_seq_one_letter_code
_entity_poly.pdbx_strand_id
1 'polypeptide(L)'
;MEYSDYLEKTDCYATGEVAKSCLSSLFKCFEANNVNLSSLPKFNSSVALRKGLPLTYFDQTVFRCELFSKFCKGYLKNKKFNDNDFAEISSAALLIVLKARDIEPVKRTSKKSYDFDVAWDEDVIEVEVTRAKEKNSWSCRVKQAQEIADFANGLKREFNIHIYLPVILCGIDKYRLRKLIACLVEGERIEEIGKWLLFSEKPYGNPQVFHEHKKDGNRPEWWPKNSVNGLTMSGMVAVVNQVEPIPRSYVSFSWPFHGYINRAKKKATNFQGSRTKPYLLILDATELINPFGDLNRNFDHYFKEWKHVTAVLVYKN
;
A
#
# COMPACT_ATOMS: atom_id res chain seq x y z
N MET A 1 -0.26 -17.84 -33.76
CA MET A 1 0.72 -16.77 -33.43
C MET A 1 1.61 -17.35 -32.36
N GLU A 2 2.90 -17.50 -32.65
CA GLU A 2 3.82 -18.08 -31.67
C GLU A 2 4.09 -17.10 -30.52
N TYR A 3 4.42 -17.65 -29.36
CA TYR A 3 4.60 -16.93 -28.08
C TYR A 3 5.62 -15.79 -28.15
N SER A 4 6.71 -16.01 -28.90
CA SER A 4 7.75 -15.01 -29.20
C SER A 4 7.18 -13.80 -29.94
N ASP A 5 6.35 -14.03 -30.95
CA ASP A 5 5.76 -12.98 -31.78
C ASP A 5 4.78 -12.08 -31.01
N TYR A 6 4.08 -12.64 -30.02
CA TYR A 6 3.17 -11.86 -29.16
C TYR A 6 3.95 -10.97 -28.21
N LEU A 7 5.05 -11.45 -27.61
CA LEU A 7 5.86 -10.65 -26.68
C LEU A 7 6.64 -9.53 -27.39
N GLU A 8 7.24 -9.84 -28.54
CA GLU A 8 8.02 -8.87 -29.31
C GLU A 8 7.16 -7.75 -29.92
N LYS A 9 5.91 -8.04 -30.32
CA LYS A 9 5.01 -7.04 -30.91
C LYS A 9 4.29 -6.15 -29.89
N THR A 10 4.21 -6.56 -28.62
CA THR A 10 3.29 -5.93 -27.66
C THR A 10 3.98 -5.06 -26.61
N ASP A 11 5.26 -5.26 -26.29
CA ASP A 11 5.94 -4.42 -25.30
C ASP A 11 7.47 -4.40 -25.42
N CYS A 12 8.05 -3.21 -25.60
CA CYS A 12 9.51 -2.99 -25.61
C CYS A 12 10.21 -3.30 -24.26
N TYR A 13 9.45 -3.61 -23.21
CA TYR A 13 9.94 -3.91 -21.86
C TYR A 13 10.04 -5.42 -21.54
N ALA A 14 9.62 -6.31 -22.46
CA ALA A 14 9.64 -7.78 -22.25
C ALA A 14 10.94 -8.46 -22.71
N THR A 15 12.08 -7.77 -22.69
CA THR A 15 13.33 -8.26 -23.30
C THR A 15 14.25 -9.02 -22.34
N GLY A 16 14.13 -8.81 -21.02
CA GLY A 16 14.99 -9.46 -20.01
C GLY A 16 14.60 -10.90 -19.68
N GLU A 17 15.58 -11.72 -19.27
CA GLU A 17 15.36 -13.14 -18.90
C GLU A 17 14.35 -13.30 -17.76
N VAL A 18 14.41 -12.42 -16.74
CA VAL A 18 13.46 -12.42 -15.62
C VAL A 18 12.04 -12.16 -16.12
N ALA A 19 11.87 -11.19 -17.04
CA ALA A 19 10.58 -10.87 -17.61
C ALA A 19 9.99 -12.05 -18.39
N LYS A 20 10.83 -12.71 -19.21
CA LYS A 20 10.46 -13.92 -19.95
C LYS A 20 10.08 -15.07 -19.02
N SER A 21 10.79 -15.25 -17.91
CA SER A 21 10.50 -16.28 -16.91
C SER A 21 9.15 -16.05 -16.23
N CYS A 22 8.88 -14.84 -15.75
CA CYS A 22 7.59 -14.48 -15.14
C CYS A 22 6.41 -14.74 -16.08
N LEU A 23 6.53 -14.30 -17.34
CA LEU A 23 5.49 -14.48 -18.35
C LEU A 23 5.30 -15.96 -18.66
N SER A 24 6.39 -16.71 -18.86
CA SER A 24 6.34 -18.15 -19.12
C SER A 24 5.63 -18.90 -18.00
N SER A 25 5.97 -18.64 -16.73
CA SER A 25 5.32 -19.29 -15.58
C SER A 25 3.82 -18.99 -15.51
N LEU A 26 3.41 -17.75 -15.81
CA LEU A 26 1.98 -17.39 -15.84
C LEU A 26 1.22 -18.17 -16.91
N PHE A 27 1.78 -18.26 -18.12
CA PHE A 27 1.15 -18.98 -19.23
C PHE A 27 1.11 -20.50 -19.01
N LYS A 28 2.20 -21.10 -18.52
CA LYS A 28 2.22 -22.52 -18.15
C LYS A 28 1.14 -22.85 -17.12
N CYS A 29 0.96 -21.98 -16.12
CA CYS A 29 -0.10 -22.12 -15.12
C CYS A 29 -1.50 -22.07 -15.75
N PHE A 30 -1.72 -21.15 -16.69
CA PHE A 30 -2.97 -21.05 -17.46
C PHE A 30 -3.24 -22.28 -18.33
N GLU A 31 -2.25 -22.77 -19.07
CA GLU A 31 -2.37 -23.96 -19.92
C GLU A 31 -2.68 -25.21 -19.10
N ALA A 32 -1.95 -25.43 -18.00
CA ALA A 32 -2.18 -26.55 -17.08
C ALA A 32 -3.59 -26.54 -16.45
N ASN A 33 -4.22 -25.36 -16.40
CA ASN A 33 -5.59 -25.17 -15.90
C ASN A 33 -6.63 -24.94 -17.01
N ASN A 34 -6.33 -25.34 -18.25
CA ASN A 34 -7.22 -25.29 -19.43
C ASN A 34 -7.76 -23.89 -19.75
N VAL A 35 -6.96 -22.84 -19.51
CA VAL A 35 -7.29 -21.47 -19.89
C VAL A 35 -6.90 -21.25 -21.34
N ASN A 36 -7.87 -20.97 -22.22
CA ASN A 36 -7.58 -20.68 -23.63
C ASN A 36 -6.86 -19.32 -23.77
N LEU A 37 -5.55 -19.36 -24.08
CA LEU A 37 -4.69 -18.18 -24.21
C LEU A 37 -5.12 -17.22 -25.33
N SER A 38 -5.67 -17.74 -26.43
CA SER A 38 -6.15 -16.90 -27.54
C SER A 38 -7.39 -16.06 -27.19
N SER A 39 -8.08 -16.42 -26.11
CA SER A 39 -9.28 -15.73 -25.61
C SER A 39 -8.97 -14.69 -24.52
N LEU A 40 -7.68 -14.47 -24.23
CA LEU A 40 -7.26 -13.53 -23.20
C LEU A 40 -7.25 -12.10 -23.78
N PRO A 41 -7.87 -11.11 -23.11
CA PRO A 41 -7.66 -9.72 -23.48
C PRO A 41 -6.16 -9.40 -23.45
N LYS A 42 -5.71 -8.45 -24.29
CA LYS A 42 -4.31 -8.00 -24.26
C LYS A 42 -3.95 -7.56 -22.84
N PHE A 43 -3.05 -8.30 -22.20
CA PHE A 43 -2.58 -7.95 -20.88
C PHE A 43 -1.62 -6.76 -20.98
N ASN A 44 -1.70 -5.87 -20.00
CA ASN A 44 -0.62 -4.93 -19.75
C ASN A 44 0.61 -5.73 -19.25
N SER A 45 1.78 -5.56 -19.87
CA SER A 45 3.00 -6.29 -19.50
C SER A 45 3.38 -6.12 -18.03
N SER A 46 3.27 -4.91 -17.47
CA SER A 46 3.52 -4.65 -16.05
C SER A 46 2.59 -5.44 -15.14
N VAL A 47 1.34 -5.65 -15.56
CA VAL A 47 0.39 -6.50 -14.81
C VAL A 47 0.79 -7.96 -14.95
N ALA A 48 1.06 -8.43 -16.17
CA ALA A 48 1.43 -9.82 -16.42
C ALA A 48 2.73 -10.22 -15.69
N LEU A 49 3.75 -9.35 -15.71
CA LEU A 49 5.01 -9.55 -14.98
C LEU A 49 4.78 -9.66 -13.48
N ARG A 50 4.03 -8.73 -12.88
CA ARG A 50 3.69 -8.79 -11.46
C ARG A 50 2.93 -10.06 -11.09
N LYS A 51 1.98 -10.48 -11.94
CA LYS A 51 1.17 -11.68 -11.68
C LYS A 51 1.93 -12.98 -11.92
N GLY A 52 2.91 -12.98 -12.83
CA GLY A 52 3.77 -14.12 -13.12
C GLY A 52 4.91 -14.32 -12.14
N LEU A 53 5.37 -13.26 -11.47
CA LEU A 53 6.50 -13.31 -10.54
C LEU A 53 6.32 -14.33 -9.41
N PRO A 54 5.21 -14.38 -8.66
CA PRO A 54 5.05 -15.43 -7.64
C PRO A 54 5.13 -16.85 -8.20
N LEU A 55 4.65 -17.05 -9.42
CA LEU A 55 4.57 -18.38 -10.06
C LEU A 55 5.96 -18.93 -10.43
N THR A 56 6.98 -18.08 -10.55
CA THR A 56 8.36 -18.53 -10.86
C THR A 56 9.02 -19.26 -9.70
N TYR A 57 8.52 -19.10 -8.47
CA TYR A 57 9.07 -19.76 -7.28
C TYR A 57 8.55 -21.18 -7.07
N PHE A 58 7.53 -21.60 -7.81
CA PHE A 58 6.97 -22.94 -7.71
C PHE A 58 7.60 -23.88 -8.75
N ASP A 59 7.68 -25.16 -8.40
CA ASP A 59 8.21 -26.18 -9.31
C ASP A 59 7.38 -26.24 -10.60
N GLN A 60 8.06 -26.05 -11.73
CA GLN A 60 7.43 -26.01 -13.04
C GLN A 60 6.75 -27.32 -13.46
N THR A 61 7.08 -28.43 -12.80
CA THR A 61 6.57 -29.77 -13.10
C THR A 61 5.32 -30.15 -12.30
N VAL A 62 5.00 -29.40 -11.24
CA VAL A 62 3.94 -29.75 -10.27
C VAL A 62 2.84 -28.67 -10.25
N PHE A 63 1.94 -28.67 -11.23
CA PHE A 63 0.85 -27.70 -11.24
C PHE A 63 -0.55 -28.30 -11.40
N ARG A 64 -1.09 -28.81 -10.28
CA ARG A 64 -2.54 -28.99 -10.02
C ARG A 64 -2.91 -28.70 -8.56
N CYS A 65 -2.38 -27.62 -7.98
CA CYS A 65 -2.82 -27.15 -6.66
C CYS A 65 -4.22 -26.49 -6.75
N GLU A 66 -5.08 -26.71 -5.74
CA GLU A 66 -6.42 -26.09 -5.62
C GLU A 66 -6.34 -24.55 -5.73
N LEU A 67 -5.30 -23.96 -5.14
CA LEU A 67 -5.01 -22.52 -5.16
C LEU A 67 -4.85 -21.97 -6.60
N PHE A 68 -4.03 -22.61 -7.42
CA PHE A 68 -3.81 -22.19 -8.81
C PHE A 68 -5.06 -22.40 -9.66
N SER A 69 -5.77 -23.52 -9.48
CA SER A 69 -7.03 -23.76 -10.19
C SER A 69 -8.06 -22.68 -9.90
N LYS A 70 -8.16 -22.26 -8.64
CA LYS A 70 -9.04 -21.16 -8.22
C LYS A 70 -8.65 -19.83 -8.86
N PHE A 71 -7.37 -19.48 -8.83
CA PHE A 71 -6.85 -18.28 -9.48
C PHE A 71 -7.17 -18.26 -10.99
N CYS A 72 -6.91 -19.36 -11.70
CA CYS A 72 -7.19 -19.48 -13.13
C CYS A 72 -8.69 -19.47 -13.47
N LYS A 73 -9.51 -20.22 -12.72
CA LYS A 73 -10.98 -20.24 -12.90
C LYS A 73 -11.62 -18.88 -12.61
N GLY A 74 -11.17 -18.21 -11.55
CA GLY A 74 -11.62 -16.87 -11.20
C GLY A 74 -11.35 -15.86 -12.31
N TYR A 75 -10.16 -15.96 -12.92
CA TYR A 75 -9.82 -15.18 -14.09
C TYR A 75 -10.71 -15.51 -15.29
N LEU A 76 -10.91 -16.79 -15.63
CA LEU A 76 -11.73 -17.21 -16.77
C LEU A 76 -13.15 -16.64 -16.73
N LYS A 77 -13.77 -16.68 -15.54
CA LYS A 77 -15.15 -16.21 -15.34
C LYS A 77 -15.28 -14.70 -15.50
N ASN A 78 -14.35 -13.93 -14.94
CA ASN A 78 -14.50 -12.48 -14.79
C ASN A 78 -13.61 -11.67 -15.74
N LYS A 79 -12.73 -12.33 -16.50
CA LYS A 79 -11.68 -11.73 -17.32
C LYS A 79 -10.79 -10.73 -16.55
N LYS A 80 -10.68 -10.92 -15.23
CA LYS A 80 -9.91 -10.09 -14.29
C LYS A 80 -9.34 -10.98 -13.19
N PHE A 81 -8.13 -10.66 -12.74
CA PHE A 81 -7.51 -11.33 -11.60
C PHE A 81 -8.23 -10.96 -10.31
N ASN A 82 -8.55 -11.97 -9.49
CA ASN A 82 -8.99 -11.73 -8.13
C ASN A 82 -7.77 -11.47 -7.26
N ASP A 83 -7.70 -10.26 -6.70
CA ASP A 83 -6.55 -9.86 -5.90
C ASP A 83 -6.36 -10.64 -4.60
N ASN A 84 -7.43 -11.19 -4.02
CA ASN A 84 -7.26 -12.03 -2.83
C ASN A 84 -6.61 -13.36 -3.21
N ASP A 85 -7.04 -13.98 -4.31
CA ASP A 85 -6.46 -15.25 -4.79
C ASP A 85 -5.00 -15.03 -5.21
N PHE A 86 -4.70 -13.87 -5.77
CA PHE A 86 -3.33 -13.48 -6.07
C PHE A 86 -2.48 -13.23 -4.81
N ALA A 87 -3.05 -12.63 -3.76
CA ALA A 87 -2.35 -12.44 -2.49
C ALA A 87 -2.05 -13.79 -1.82
N GLU A 88 -2.97 -14.75 -1.88
CA GLU A 88 -2.76 -16.13 -1.42
C GLU A 88 -1.58 -16.79 -2.18
N ILE A 89 -1.55 -16.69 -3.51
CA ILE A 89 -0.42 -17.19 -4.33
C ILE A 89 0.91 -16.50 -3.98
N SER A 90 0.89 -15.18 -3.84
CA SER A 90 2.09 -14.40 -3.51
C SER A 90 2.62 -14.76 -2.12
N SER A 91 1.72 -15.01 -1.17
CA SER A 91 2.06 -15.42 0.19
C SER A 91 2.66 -16.83 0.21
N ALA A 92 2.06 -17.77 -0.54
CA ALA A 92 2.62 -19.11 -0.68
C ALA A 92 4.03 -19.07 -1.33
N ALA A 93 4.22 -18.28 -2.38
CA ALA A 93 5.54 -18.09 -3.01
C ALA A 93 6.56 -17.53 -2.01
N LEU A 94 6.16 -16.53 -1.23
CA LEU A 94 7.01 -15.94 -0.20
C LEU A 94 7.40 -16.97 0.87
N LEU A 95 6.47 -17.79 1.33
CA LEU A 95 6.74 -18.85 2.31
C LEU A 95 7.73 -19.89 1.76
N ILE A 96 7.63 -20.27 0.48
CA ILE A 96 8.63 -21.14 -0.19
C ILE A 96 10.02 -20.48 -0.19
N VAL A 97 10.10 -19.20 -0.53
CA VAL A 97 11.36 -18.44 -0.51
C VAL A 97 11.96 -18.40 0.89
N LEU A 98 11.10 -18.26 1.92
CA LEU A 98 11.46 -18.30 3.33
C LEU A 98 11.70 -19.73 3.87
N LYS A 99 11.78 -20.73 2.99
CA LYS A 99 12.13 -22.12 3.29
C LYS A 99 11.08 -22.88 4.13
N ALA A 100 9.81 -22.51 4.03
CA ALA A 100 8.74 -23.39 4.46
C ALA A 100 8.88 -24.75 3.75
N ARG A 101 8.76 -25.85 4.50
CA ARG A 101 8.97 -27.21 3.99
C ARG A 101 7.79 -27.68 3.16
N ASP A 102 6.58 -27.35 3.61
CA ASP A 102 5.34 -27.69 2.92
C ASP A 102 4.26 -26.62 3.17
N ILE A 103 3.36 -26.47 2.20
CA ILE A 103 2.26 -25.51 2.21
C ILE A 103 1.02 -26.22 1.67
N GLU A 104 0.09 -26.55 2.57
CA GLU A 104 -1.17 -27.20 2.24
C GLU A 104 -2.33 -26.20 2.29
N PRO A 105 -3.00 -25.89 1.16
CA PRO A 105 -4.20 -25.08 1.17
C PRO A 105 -5.34 -25.75 1.92
N VAL A 106 -5.96 -25.01 2.84
CA VAL A 106 -7.14 -25.51 3.55
C VAL A 106 -8.33 -25.50 2.61
N LYS A 107 -8.97 -26.67 2.47
CA LYS A 107 -10.16 -26.82 1.64
C LYS A 107 -11.28 -25.92 2.13
N ARG A 108 -11.81 -25.08 1.24
CA ARG A 108 -12.91 -24.17 1.58
C ARG A 108 -14.20 -24.94 1.79
N THR A 109 -14.81 -24.75 2.96
CA THR A 109 -16.15 -25.25 3.28
C THR A 109 -17.11 -24.08 3.49
N SER A 110 -18.38 -24.36 3.82
CA SER A 110 -19.31 -23.32 4.27
C SER A 110 -18.88 -22.67 5.59
N LYS A 111 -18.01 -23.34 6.36
CA LYS A 111 -17.37 -22.79 7.55
C LYS A 111 -16.14 -21.99 7.17
N LYS A 112 -15.97 -20.87 7.85
CA LYS A 112 -14.80 -20.01 7.76
C LYS A 112 -13.58 -20.70 8.38
N SER A 113 -12.47 -20.76 7.64
CA SER A 113 -11.17 -21.28 8.08
C SER A 113 -10.06 -20.29 7.70
N TYR A 114 -8.85 -20.56 8.22
CA TYR A 114 -7.60 -20.00 7.70
C TYR A 114 -7.28 -20.54 6.30
N ASP A 115 -6.24 -20.02 5.65
CA ASP A 115 -5.93 -20.28 4.24
C ASP A 115 -4.95 -21.45 4.02
N PHE A 116 -3.91 -21.57 4.86
CA PHE A 116 -2.89 -22.63 4.72
C PHE A 116 -2.51 -23.30 6.04
N ASP A 117 -2.27 -24.59 6.01
CA ASP A 117 -1.38 -25.25 6.95
C ASP A 117 0.04 -25.21 6.39
N VAL A 118 1.00 -24.73 7.18
CA VAL A 118 2.40 -24.59 6.74
C VAL A 118 3.30 -25.36 7.68
N ALA A 119 4.04 -26.32 7.14
CA ALA A 119 5.09 -27.00 7.88
C ALA A 119 6.36 -26.14 7.82
N TRP A 120 6.75 -25.56 8.96
CA TRP A 120 7.92 -24.70 9.08
C TRP A 120 8.81 -25.26 10.19
N ASP A 121 10.02 -25.68 9.82
CA ASP A 121 10.88 -26.46 10.72
C ASP A 121 10.07 -27.58 11.36
N GLU A 122 10.13 -27.80 12.67
CA GLU A 122 9.40 -28.89 13.35
C GLU A 122 7.91 -28.59 13.59
N ASP A 123 7.48 -27.34 13.39
CA ASP A 123 6.12 -26.89 13.71
C ASP A 123 5.18 -26.89 12.50
N VAL A 124 3.89 -27.02 12.78
CA VAL A 124 2.82 -26.73 11.81
C VAL A 124 2.13 -25.45 12.24
N ILE A 125 2.14 -24.46 11.34
CA ILE A 125 1.63 -23.12 11.57
C ILE A 125 0.36 -22.93 10.73
N GLU A 126 -0.68 -22.37 11.34
CA GLU A 126 -1.87 -21.93 10.63
C GLU A 126 -1.63 -20.54 10.04
N VAL A 127 -1.85 -20.40 8.74
CA VAL A 127 -1.60 -19.15 8.03
C VAL A 127 -2.89 -18.60 7.45
N GLU A 128 -3.09 -17.31 7.71
CA GLU A 128 -4.19 -16.52 7.18
C GLU A 128 -3.64 -15.37 6.35
N VAL A 129 -4.13 -15.23 5.11
CA VAL A 129 -3.68 -14.19 4.19
C VAL A 129 -4.70 -13.08 4.11
N THR A 130 -4.21 -11.86 4.23
CA THR A 130 -5.02 -10.69 3.94
C THR A 130 -4.26 -9.69 3.09
N ARG A 131 -5.02 -8.90 2.35
CA ARG A 131 -4.49 -7.85 1.48
C ARG A 131 -5.05 -6.51 1.87
N ALA A 132 -4.17 -5.55 2.11
CA ALA A 132 -4.55 -4.17 2.24
C ALA A 132 -5.19 -3.64 0.95
N LYS A 133 -6.08 -2.68 1.08
CA LYS A 133 -6.67 -2.00 -0.07
C LYS A 133 -6.40 -0.52 0.05
N GLU A 134 -6.16 0.13 -1.09
CA GLU A 134 -6.23 1.58 -1.18
C GLU A 134 -7.56 2.04 -0.58
N LYS A 135 -7.51 3.09 0.24
CA LYS A 135 -8.68 3.62 0.93
C LYS A 135 -9.02 4.98 0.37
N ASN A 136 -10.25 5.12 -0.11
CA ASN A 136 -10.81 6.39 -0.56
C ASN A 136 -10.55 7.55 0.43
N SER A 137 -10.56 7.29 1.74
CA SER A 137 -10.27 8.31 2.75
C SER A 137 -8.86 8.88 2.64
N TRP A 138 -7.85 8.05 2.36
CA TRP A 138 -6.49 8.54 2.13
C TRP A 138 -6.42 9.39 0.86
N SER A 139 -6.93 8.87 -0.26
CA SER A 139 -6.90 9.56 -1.55
C SER A 139 -7.66 10.90 -1.48
N CYS A 140 -8.78 10.96 -0.73
CA CYS A 140 -9.48 12.22 -0.44
C CYS A 140 -8.65 13.21 0.38
N ARG A 141 -7.85 12.73 1.34
CA ARG A 141 -6.97 13.58 2.17
C ARG A 141 -5.80 14.12 1.35
N VAL A 142 -5.17 13.29 0.52
CA VAL A 142 -4.14 13.73 -0.43
C VAL A 142 -4.71 14.80 -1.35
N LYS A 143 -5.88 14.56 -1.95
CA LYS A 143 -6.53 15.51 -2.85
C LYS A 143 -6.82 16.85 -2.15
N GLN A 144 -7.41 16.81 -0.95
CA GLN A 144 -7.64 18.03 -0.16
C GLN A 144 -6.33 18.74 0.18
N ALA A 145 -5.30 18.01 0.60
CA ALA A 145 -4.01 18.58 0.96
C ALA A 145 -3.36 19.28 -0.23
N GLN A 146 -3.42 18.67 -1.42
CA GLN A 146 -2.96 19.26 -2.67
C GLN A 146 -3.76 20.51 -3.06
N GLU A 147 -5.09 20.44 -3.04
CA GLU A 147 -5.96 21.60 -3.33
C GLU A 147 -5.66 22.81 -2.42
N ILE A 148 -5.32 22.55 -1.15
CA ILE A 148 -4.98 23.59 -0.18
C ILE A 148 -3.56 24.08 -0.40
N ALA A 149 -2.60 23.19 -0.65
CA ALA A 149 -1.21 23.54 -0.93
C ALA A 149 -1.12 24.43 -2.18
N ASP A 150 -1.83 24.08 -3.25
CA ASP A 150 -1.87 24.84 -4.50
C ASP A 150 -2.55 26.19 -4.34
N PHE A 151 -3.66 26.25 -3.59
CA PHE A 151 -4.30 27.51 -3.25
C PHE A 151 -3.35 28.43 -2.47
N ALA A 152 -2.71 27.91 -1.42
CA ALA A 152 -1.74 28.66 -0.63
C ALA A 152 -0.55 29.11 -1.50
N ASN A 153 -0.08 28.24 -2.40
CA ASN A 153 1.03 28.54 -3.28
C ASN A 153 0.72 29.65 -4.29
N GLY A 154 -0.52 29.75 -4.78
CA GLY A 154 -0.97 30.81 -5.68
C GLY A 154 -0.99 32.21 -5.07
N LEU A 155 -0.78 32.35 -3.75
CA LEU A 155 -0.71 33.65 -3.09
C LEU A 155 0.71 34.24 -3.20
N LYS A 156 0.81 35.51 -3.64
CA LYS A 156 2.09 36.24 -3.62
C LYS A 156 2.52 36.47 -2.18
N ARG A 157 3.63 35.85 -1.76
CA ARG A 157 4.18 35.92 -0.39
C ARG A 157 5.67 35.63 -0.38
N GLU A 158 6.33 36.02 0.70
CA GLU A 158 7.78 35.84 0.93
C GLU A 158 8.09 34.83 2.04
N PHE A 159 7.08 34.11 2.54
CA PHE A 159 7.20 33.17 3.66
C PHE A 159 6.62 31.80 3.34
N ASN A 160 7.08 30.79 4.08
CA ASN A 160 6.53 29.45 4.06
C ASN A 160 5.18 29.41 4.76
N ILE A 161 4.29 28.55 4.31
CA ILE A 161 3.02 28.24 4.99
C ILE A 161 3.02 26.76 5.35
N HIS A 162 2.73 26.47 6.62
CA HIS A 162 2.61 25.13 7.15
C HIS A 162 1.18 24.90 7.64
N ILE A 163 0.59 23.80 7.19
CA ILE A 163 -0.80 23.47 7.47
C ILE A 163 -0.87 22.02 7.93
N TYR A 164 -1.45 21.79 9.11
CA TYR A 164 -1.67 20.48 9.69
C TYR A 164 -3.17 20.19 9.66
N LEU A 165 -3.59 19.15 8.93
CA LEU A 165 -4.98 18.80 8.69
C LEU A 165 -5.29 17.35 9.09
N PRO A 166 -5.78 17.09 10.33
CA PRO A 166 -6.12 15.74 10.76
C PRO A 166 -7.43 15.22 10.16
N VAL A 167 -8.27 16.08 9.56
CA VAL A 167 -9.63 15.75 9.08
C VAL A 167 -9.87 16.17 7.64
N ILE A 168 -10.89 15.56 7.02
CA ILE A 168 -11.45 16.04 5.76
C ILE A 168 -12.41 17.18 6.10
N LEU A 169 -12.14 18.37 5.57
CA LEU A 169 -12.90 19.58 5.87
C LEU A 169 -14.18 19.62 5.05
N CYS A 170 -15.27 20.06 5.68
CA CYS A 170 -16.52 20.38 4.99
C CYS A 170 -16.38 21.67 4.17
N GLY A 171 -17.36 21.99 3.31
CA GLY A 171 -17.29 23.18 2.46
C GLY A 171 -17.09 24.50 3.22
N ILE A 172 -17.79 24.66 4.36
CA ILE A 172 -17.69 25.85 5.21
C ILE A 172 -16.28 25.97 5.80
N ASP A 173 -15.76 24.88 6.35
CA ASP A 173 -14.43 24.86 6.97
C ASP A 173 -13.32 25.06 5.93
N LYS A 174 -13.45 24.49 4.72
CA LYS A 174 -12.53 24.77 3.60
C LYS A 174 -12.51 26.26 3.26
N TYR A 175 -13.68 26.90 3.18
CA TYR A 175 -13.78 28.33 2.91
C TYR A 175 -13.14 29.18 4.01
N ARG A 176 -13.41 28.85 5.28
CA ARG A 176 -12.81 29.53 6.44
C ARG A 176 -11.29 29.40 6.43
N LEU A 177 -10.76 28.19 6.25
CA LEU A 177 -9.31 27.97 6.18
C LEU A 177 -8.67 28.77 5.03
N ARG A 178 -9.28 28.78 3.83
CA ARG A 178 -8.76 29.58 2.70
C ARG A 178 -8.71 31.07 3.00
N LYS A 179 -9.71 31.62 3.71
CA LYS A 179 -9.67 33.02 4.17
C LYS A 179 -8.52 33.26 5.13
N LEU A 180 -8.31 32.37 6.10
CA LEU A 180 -7.19 32.47 7.05
C LEU A 180 -5.85 32.41 6.32
N ILE A 181 -5.68 31.50 5.36
CA ILE A 181 -4.46 31.41 4.53
C ILE A 181 -4.23 32.71 3.75
N ALA A 182 -5.29 33.30 3.17
CA ALA A 182 -5.17 34.52 2.38
C ALA A 182 -4.82 35.78 3.20
N CYS A 183 -5.18 35.79 4.49
CA CYS A 183 -4.88 36.89 5.41
C CYS A 183 -3.66 36.64 6.30
N LEU A 184 -3.01 35.48 6.19
CA LEU A 184 -1.90 35.08 7.03
C LEU A 184 -0.70 36.01 6.83
N VAL A 185 -0.09 36.47 7.90
CA VAL A 185 1.17 37.25 7.86
C VAL A 185 2.35 36.42 8.36
N GLU A 186 3.59 36.87 8.13
CA GLU A 186 4.81 36.16 8.55
C GLU A 186 4.88 36.01 10.09
N GLY A 187 5.21 34.81 10.56
CA GLY A 187 5.33 34.48 11.98
C GLY A 187 3.98 34.22 12.69
N GLU A 188 2.87 34.39 11.98
CA GLU A 188 1.53 34.16 12.55
C GLU A 188 1.26 32.66 12.72
N ARG A 189 0.54 32.33 13.79
CA ARG A 189 0.08 30.97 14.11
C ARG A 189 -1.40 31.02 14.47
N ILE A 190 -2.22 30.32 13.68
CA ILE A 190 -3.68 30.26 13.82
C ILE A 190 -4.09 28.79 13.96
N GLU A 191 -4.93 28.50 14.95
CA GLU A 191 -5.30 27.13 15.28
C GLU A 191 -6.81 26.99 15.52
N GLU A 192 -7.39 25.91 14.99
CA GLU A 192 -8.71 25.41 15.38
C GLU A 192 -8.54 23.94 15.80
N ILE A 193 -8.62 23.70 17.11
CA ILE A 193 -8.31 22.40 17.73
C ILE A 193 -9.07 21.27 17.03
N GLY A 194 -8.32 20.22 16.66
CA GLY A 194 -8.86 19.03 16.00
C GLY A 194 -9.24 19.23 14.52
N LYS A 195 -9.12 20.44 13.97
CA LYS A 195 -9.42 20.72 12.56
C LYS A 195 -8.22 21.19 11.75
N TRP A 196 -7.50 22.19 12.22
CA TRP A 196 -6.28 22.65 11.57
C TRP A 196 -5.36 23.43 12.51
N LEU A 197 -4.07 23.36 12.18
CA LEU A 197 -3.08 24.36 12.60
C LEU A 197 -2.50 24.97 11.32
N LEU A 198 -2.46 26.29 11.25
CA LEU A 198 -1.88 27.09 10.18
C LEU A 198 -0.80 27.97 10.80
N PHE A 199 0.41 27.96 10.24
CA PHE A 199 1.40 28.97 10.61
C PHE A 199 2.32 29.31 9.45
N SER A 200 2.99 30.43 9.58
CA SER A 200 4.00 30.88 8.63
C SER A 200 5.37 31.01 9.28
N GLU A 201 6.41 30.80 8.49
CA GLU A 201 7.80 31.01 8.90
C GLU A 201 8.65 31.48 7.73
N LYS A 202 9.78 32.13 8.03
CA LYS A 202 10.74 32.52 6.98
C LYS A 202 11.15 31.32 6.14
N PRO A 203 11.37 31.46 4.83
CA PRO A 203 11.92 30.38 4.02
C PRO A 203 13.28 29.92 4.58
N TYR A 204 13.50 28.61 4.63
CA TYR A 204 14.75 28.01 5.11
C TYR A 204 15.09 26.74 4.35
N GLY A 205 16.31 26.25 4.58
CA GLY A 205 16.82 25.01 4.02
C GLY A 205 17.33 25.19 2.59
N ASN A 206 17.93 24.13 2.05
CA ASN A 206 18.44 24.17 0.69
C ASN A 206 17.27 24.20 -0.33
N PRO A 207 17.17 25.23 -1.19
CA PRO A 207 16.08 25.35 -2.17
C PRO A 207 16.10 24.22 -3.22
N GLN A 208 17.22 23.54 -3.43
CA GLN A 208 17.32 22.36 -4.30
C GLN A 208 16.76 21.08 -3.64
N VAL A 209 16.60 21.09 -2.32
CA VAL A 209 16.06 19.95 -1.58
C VAL A 209 14.56 20.12 -1.45
N PHE A 210 13.79 19.21 -2.04
CA PHE A 210 12.33 19.24 -1.99
C PHE A 210 11.78 18.99 -0.59
N HIS A 211 12.49 18.24 0.25
CA HIS A 211 12.07 18.06 1.63
C HIS A 211 13.26 17.75 2.55
N GLU A 212 13.61 18.70 3.41
CA GLU A 212 14.40 18.39 4.60
C GLU A 212 13.44 17.82 5.63
N HIS A 213 13.57 16.52 5.92
CA HIS A 213 12.80 15.83 6.95
C HIS A 213 13.28 16.30 8.34
N LYS A 214 13.10 17.59 8.67
CA LYS A 214 13.22 18.05 10.05
C LYS A 214 12.18 17.25 10.84
N LYS A 215 12.60 16.65 11.97
CA LYS A 215 11.67 16.06 12.93
C LYS A 215 10.53 17.05 13.10
N ASP A 216 9.31 16.59 12.84
CA ASP A 216 8.10 17.39 12.75
C ASP A 216 7.68 17.92 14.14
N GLY A 217 8.52 18.80 14.70
CA GLY A 217 8.42 19.33 16.07
C GLY A 217 7.35 20.41 16.21
N ASN A 218 6.82 20.90 15.09
CA ASN A 218 5.76 21.90 15.05
C ASN A 218 4.34 21.29 15.05
N ARG A 219 4.23 19.96 15.16
CA ARG A 219 2.92 19.28 15.32
C ARG A 219 2.19 19.81 16.53
N PRO A 220 0.88 20.10 16.42
CA PRO A 220 0.07 20.49 17.56
C PRO A 220 -0.07 19.30 18.54
N GLU A 221 -0.24 19.58 19.83
CA GLU A 221 -0.35 18.54 20.87
C GLU A 221 -1.55 17.61 20.66
N TRP A 222 -2.63 18.13 20.07
CA TRP A 222 -3.82 17.36 19.71
C TRP A 222 -3.68 16.57 18.40
N TRP A 223 -2.53 16.63 17.73
CA TRP A 223 -2.31 15.86 16.50
C TRP A 223 -2.55 14.36 16.75
N PRO A 224 -3.29 13.67 15.88
CA PRO A 224 -3.68 12.29 16.14
C PRO A 224 -2.49 11.36 16.41
N LYS A 225 -2.48 10.77 17.61
CA LYS A 225 -1.61 9.64 17.95
C LYS A 225 -2.06 8.41 17.17
N ASN A 226 -1.14 7.48 16.92
CA ASN A 226 -1.42 6.23 16.19
C ASN A 226 -2.03 6.48 14.80
N SER A 227 -1.37 7.31 14.00
CA SER A 227 -1.84 7.74 12.68
C SER A 227 -0.76 7.58 11.62
N VAL A 228 -1.21 7.31 10.39
CA VAL A 228 -0.38 7.41 9.19
C VAL A 228 -0.32 8.88 8.80
N ASN A 229 0.88 9.40 8.62
CA ASN A 229 1.09 10.81 8.31
C ASN A 229 1.48 10.94 6.83
N GLY A 230 0.80 11.84 6.13
CA GLY A 230 1.15 12.24 4.78
C GLY A 230 1.54 13.71 4.74
N LEU A 231 2.29 14.06 3.70
CA LEU A 231 2.69 15.42 3.41
C LEU A 231 2.45 15.69 1.93
N THR A 232 1.87 16.84 1.64
CA THR A 232 1.84 17.42 0.32
C THR A 232 2.57 18.75 0.34
N MET A 233 3.35 19.02 -0.70
CA MET A 233 4.06 20.28 -0.86
C MET A 233 3.72 20.91 -2.22
N SER A 234 3.55 22.23 -2.24
CA SER A 234 3.42 23.02 -3.46
C SER A 234 4.35 24.24 -3.36
N GLY A 235 5.05 24.55 -4.45
CA GLY A 235 6.08 25.57 -4.47
C GLY A 235 6.83 25.59 -5.79
N MET A 236 7.58 26.66 -6.05
CA MET A 236 8.44 26.72 -7.22
C MET A 236 9.61 25.75 -7.08
N VAL A 237 10.02 25.15 -8.19
CA VAL A 237 11.25 24.37 -8.28
C VAL A 237 12.42 25.36 -8.36
N ALA A 238 13.46 25.12 -7.58
CA ALA A 238 14.66 25.92 -7.63
C ALA A 238 15.30 25.88 -9.01
N VAL A 239 15.72 27.03 -9.52
CA VAL A 239 16.55 27.10 -10.73
C VAL A 239 17.95 26.58 -10.44
N VAL A 240 18.67 26.15 -11.48
CA VAL A 240 20.08 25.74 -11.36
C VAL A 240 20.85 26.93 -10.77
N ASN A 241 21.48 26.74 -9.61
CA ASN A 241 22.20 27.75 -8.80
C ASN A 241 21.35 28.65 -7.88
N GLN A 242 20.07 28.35 -7.64
CA GLN A 242 19.35 29.01 -6.56
C GLN A 242 20.03 28.68 -5.22
N VAL A 243 20.45 29.71 -4.49
CA VAL A 243 21.04 29.61 -3.15
C VAL A 243 20.03 30.00 -2.07
N GLU A 244 19.24 31.05 -2.33
CA GLU A 244 18.27 31.57 -1.37
C GLU A 244 17.05 30.65 -1.23
N PRO A 245 16.59 30.36 0.01
CA PRO A 245 15.39 29.59 0.24
C PRO A 245 14.15 30.23 -0.40
N ILE A 246 13.30 29.40 -1.02
CA ILE A 246 12.09 29.87 -1.72
C ILE A 246 10.85 29.60 -0.85
N PRO A 247 9.85 30.51 -0.82
CA PRO A 247 8.56 30.28 -0.20
C PRO A 247 7.88 29.00 -0.71
N ARG A 248 7.42 28.16 0.21
CA ARG A 248 6.71 26.91 -0.08
C ARG A 248 5.49 26.73 0.82
N SER A 249 4.53 25.95 0.34
CA SER A 249 3.36 25.53 1.10
C SER A 249 3.45 24.06 1.44
N TYR A 250 3.38 23.74 2.72
CA TYR A 250 3.41 22.38 3.26
C TYR A 250 2.07 22.07 3.89
N VAL A 251 1.45 20.97 3.46
CA VAL A 251 0.19 20.48 4.02
C VAL A 251 0.39 19.07 4.52
N SER A 252 0.60 18.96 5.83
CA SER A 252 0.65 17.70 6.57
C SER A 252 -0.77 17.24 6.87
N PHE A 253 -1.06 15.96 6.67
CA PHE A 253 -2.34 15.37 7.01
C PHE A 253 -2.16 14.02 7.71
N SER A 254 -3.15 13.64 8.51
CA SER A 254 -3.13 12.35 9.21
C SER A 254 -4.30 11.47 8.79
N TRP A 255 -4.11 10.16 8.86
CA TRP A 255 -5.17 9.17 8.69
C TRP A 255 -5.10 8.13 9.81
N PRO A 256 -6.21 7.81 10.51
CA PRO A 256 -6.16 6.86 11.61
C PRO A 256 -5.64 5.49 11.22
N PHE A 257 -4.67 4.96 11.98
CA PHE A 257 -4.00 3.71 11.63
C PHE A 257 -4.93 2.48 11.69
N HIS A 258 -5.95 2.46 12.54
CA HIS A 258 -6.95 1.38 12.51
C HIS A 258 -7.65 1.26 11.13
N GLY A 259 -7.85 2.37 10.43
CA GLY A 259 -8.39 2.40 9.07
C GLY A 259 -7.40 1.83 8.04
N TYR A 260 -6.11 2.09 8.28
CA TYR A 260 -4.97 1.62 7.50
C TYR A 260 -4.86 0.08 7.54
N ILE A 261 -4.91 -0.52 8.72
CA ILE A 261 -4.81 -1.98 8.92
C ILE A 261 -6.16 -2.71 9.02
N ASN A 262 -7.29 -2.07 8.68
CA ASN A 262 -8.64 -2.58 8.99
C ASN A 262 -8.88 -4.05 8.59
N ARG A 263 -8.31 -4.50 7.47
CA ARG A 263 -8.46 -5.90 7.03
C ARG A 263 -7.69 -6.88 7.92
N ALA A 264 -6.45 -6.58 8.26
CA ALA A 264 -5.66 -7.33 9.24
C ALA A 264 -6.38 -7.34 10.60
N LYS A 265 -6.85 -6.17 11.06
CA LYS A 265 -7.66 -6.06 12.28
C LYS A 265 -8.89 -6.97 12.21
N LYS A 266 -9.66 -6.92 11.11
CA LYS A 266 -10.87 -7.75 10.96
C LYS A 266 -10.56 -9.24 11.01
N LYS A 267 -9.48 -9.69 10.38
CA LYS A 267 -9.05 -11.10 10.39
C LYS A 267 -8.54 -11.53 11.76
N ALA A 268 -7.77 -10.69 12.45
CA ALA A 268 -7.32 -10.94 13.80
C ALA A 268 -8.47 -10.97 14.83
N THR A 269 -9.44 -10.07 14.72
CA THR A 269 -10.62 -10.02 15.60
C THR A 269 -11.59 -11.18 15.31
N ASN A 270 -11.81 -11.53 14.05
CA ASN A 270 -12.64 -12.67 13.66
C ASN A 270 -11.76 -13.88 13.39
N PHE A 271 -11.06 -14.32 14.43
CA PHE A 271 -10.12 -15.43 14.38
C PHE A 271 -10.72 -16.69 13.74
N GLN A 272 -9.97 -17.32 12.83
CA GLN A 272 -10.43 -18.46 12.01
C GLN A 272 -9.56 -19.71 12.18
N GLY A 273 -8.53 -19.65 13.05
CA GLY A 273 -7.66 -20.77 13.38
C GLY A 273 -8.28 -21.75 14.38
N SER A 274 -7.57 -22.83 14.67
CA SER A 274 -7.98 -23.86 15.64
C SER A 274 -7.64 -23.51 17.09
N ARG A 275 -6.68 -22.60 17.30
CA ARG A 275 -6.00 -22.30 18.60
C ARG A 275 -5.09 -23.41 19.13
N THR A 276 -4.92 -24.52 18.41
CA THR A 276 -4.01 -25.60 18.85
C THR A 276 -2.62 -25.49 18.23
N LYS A 277 -2.45 -24.58 17.27
CA LYS A 277 -1.20 -24.31 16.55
C LYS A 277 -0.87 -22.81 16.59
N PRO A 278 0.40 -22.42 16.39
CA PRO A 278 0.76 -21.03 16.11
C PRO A 278 -0.02 -20.48 14.91
N TYR A 279 -0.40 -19.21 14.98
CA TYR A 279 -1.20 -18.55 13.95
C TYR A 279 -0.46 -17.34 13.37
N LEU A 280 -0.14 -17.40 12.09
CA LEU A 280 0.54 -16.36 11.33
C LEU A 280 -0.44 -15.59 10.45
N LEU A 281 -0.51 -14.28 10.64
CA LEU A 281 -1.24 -13.39 9.73
C LEU A 281 -0.27 -12.82 8.70
N ILE A 282 -0.48 -13.13 7.42
CA ILE A 282 0.30 -12.52 6.33
C ILE A 282 -0.49 -11.34 5.75
N LEU A 283 0.15 -10.17 5.67
CA LEU A 283 -0.40 -8.95 5.12
C LEU A 283 0.33 -8.56 3.82
N ASP A 284 -0.37 -8.70 2.69
CA ASP A 284 -0.01 -8.02 1.44
C ASP A 284 -0.24 -6.52 1.61
N ALA A 285 0.86 -5.78 1.72
CA ALA A 285 0.90 -4.34 1.91
C ALA A 285 1.22 -3.57 0.63
N THR A 286 1.09 -4.19 -0.54
CA THR A 286 1.35 -3.56 -1.86
C THR A 286 0.59 -2.25 -2.05
N GLU A 287 -0.65 -2.19 -1.58
CA GLU A 287 -1.55 -1.04 -1.70
C GLU A 287 -1.44 -0.06 -0.51
N LEU A 288 -0.52 -0.31 0.43
CA LEU A 288 -0.29 0.57 1.57
C LEU A 288 0.83 1.57 1.26
N ILE A 289 0.71 2.74 1.88
CA ILE A 289 1.66 3.85 1.72
C ILE A 289 2.62 3.82 2.89
N ASN A 290 3.90 3.62 2.60
CA ASN A 290 4.93 3.45 3.63
C ASN A 290 4.58 2.35 4.66
N PRO A 291 4.29 1.11 4.23
CA PRO A 291 3.83 0.04 5.13
C PRO A 291 4.81 -0.26 6.24
N PHE A 292 6.10 -0.44 5.94
CA PHE A 292 7.09 -0.81 6.94
C PHE A 292 7.29 0.28 8.00
N GLY A 293 7.37 1.55 7.60
CA GLY A 293 7.55 2.65 8.54
C GLY A 293 6.35 2.85 9.46
N ASP A 294 5.13 2.83 8.92
CA ASP A 294 3.92 3.05 9.70
C ASP A 294 3.53 1.82 10.53
N LEU A 295 3.75 0.60 10.04
CA LEU A 295 3.55 -0.61 10.83
C LEU A 295 4.53 -0.65 12.00
N ASN A 296 5.82 -0.44 11.77
CA ASN A 296 6.81 -0.44 12.87
C ASN A 296 6.50 0.57 13.98
N ARG A 297 5.89 1.72 13.65
CA ARG A 297 5.54 2.76 14.65
C ARG A 297 4.28 2.46 15.43
N ASN A 298 3.28 1.82 14.81
CA ASN A 298 1.91 1.80 15.34
C ASN A 298 1.38 0.40 15.62
N PHE A 299 2.00 -0.65 15.07
CA PHE A 299 1.43 -1.98 15.04
C PHE A 299 1.45 -2.66 16.42
N ASP A 300 2.48 -2.43 17.23
CA ASP A 300 2.60 -2.98 18.59
C ASP A 300 1.38 -2.67 19.47
N HIS A 301 0.76 -1.50 19.28
CA HIS A 301 -0.44 -1.13 20.00
C HIS A 301 -1.60 -2.12 19.71
N TYR A 302 -1.77 -2.52 18.45
CA TYR A 302 -2.82 -3.44 18.02
C TYR A 302 -2.46 -4.90 18.24
N PHE A 303 -1.18 -5.25 18.08
CA PHE A 303 -0.72 -6.62 18.24
C PHE A 303 -0.99 -7.14 19.67
N LYS A 304 -0.86 -6.28 20.69
CA LYS A 304 -1.23 -6.59 22.08
C LYS A 304 -2.70 -6.98 22.27
N GLU A 305 -3.59 -6.52 21.39
CA GLU A 305 -5.02 -6.87 21.43
C GLU A 305 -5.30 -8.22 20.74
N TRP A 306 -4.41 -8.70 19.87
CA TRP A 306 -4.62 -9.88 19.02
C TRP A 306 -4.03 -11.13 19.65
N LYS A 307 -4.57 -11.53 20.80
CA LYS A 307 -4.05 -12.62 21.66
C LYS A 307 -3.84 -13.99 20.98
N HIS A 308 -4.48 -14.22 19.84
CA HIS A 308 -4.41 -15.47 19.10
C HIS A 308 -3.44 -15.44 17.93
N VAL A 309 -2.91 -14.27 17.58
CA VAL A 309 -1.98 -14.09 16.47
C VAL A 309 -0.56 -14.17 17.02
N THR A 310 0.19 -15.20 16.63
CA THR A 310 1.56 -15.43 17.09
C THR A 310 2.53 -14.46 16.42
N ALA A 311 2.33 -14.17 15.14
CA ALA A 311 3.17 -13.26 14.39
C ALA A 311 2.38 -12.62 13.23
N VAL A 312 2.89 -11.49 12.75
CA VAL A 312 2.42 -10.87 11.50
C VAL A 312 3.59 -10.71 10.56
N LEU A 313 3.45 -11.28 9.36
CA LEU A 313 4.40 -11.11 8.28
C LEU A 313 3.83 -10.10 7.29
N VAL A 314 4.65 -9.14 6.90
CA VAL A 314 4.25 -8.05 6.01
C VAL A 314 5.17 -8.05 4.80
N TYR A 315 4.60 -8.00 3.60
CA TYR A 315 5.38 -7.89 2.37
C TYR A 315 4.77 -6.87 1.41
N LYS A 316 5.59 -6.42 0.45
CA LYS A 316 5.19 -5.52 -0.63
C LYS A 316 5.75 -6.06 -1.94
N ASN A 317 4.89 -6.24 -2.94
CA ASN A 317 5.27 -6.63 -4.31
C ASN A 317 5.78 -5.44 -5.13
#